data_AF-A0A2G2AWA3-F1
#
_entry.id   AF-A0A2G2AWA3-F1
#
_cell.length_a   1.000
_cell.length_b   1.000
_cell.length_c   1.000
_cell.angle_alpha   90.00
_cell.angle_beta   90.00
_cell.angle_gamma   90.00
#
_symmetry.space_group_name_H-M   'P 1'
#
loop_
_entity.id
_entity.type
_entity.pdbx_description
1 polymer ?
#
loop_
_entity_poly.entity_id
_entity_poly.type
_entity_poly.pdbx_seq_one_letter_code
_entity_poly.pdbx_strand_id
1 'polypeptide(L)'
;MWSISNLINNTSPVENINFSDGQAINVVRGPKGASFRLIINGFGFLDFTDTGHQPSGPHYWQLVINRNIYWYDGQGAINLTINYDGSYTVTGDGNNFFGTLIPFPVLSERDIINFNWMIKNNYIPYQNIQDEPGKTIDEIKKLGVQYFPSFVYSFELAMSLYDWTTANFTRIDFLRLFTYTGVKNNPLDMDSISNGIWTANWAPYTPSNKDYMNSFMMVPARSLQDVQQQLKEKENILYSNNLSEINIITVALQSMPKTSCISIVKLYSGQVAISNLGSVHFATYFLELPADSDSSLPSLQMPLVEALDSFIAEDKVITLKSFMSFTDSYEDAKHYSNGIVIIVAPADGAVIWDRVTYITPLSDGPDKIEYLFQIDTQFKVLKTKTVLNKEKTLVEIYLQIINESA
;
A
#
# COMPACT_ATOMS: atom_id res chain seq x y z
N MET A 1 -5.24 -24.44 -12.71
CA MET A 1 -4.28 -23.82 -13.65
C MET A 1 -5.04 -23.51 -14.93
N TRP A 2 -4.84 -22.34 -15.49
CA TRP A 2 -5.63 -21.80 -16.60
C TRP A 2 -4.74 -21.02 -17.57
N SER A 3 -5.18 -20.79 -18.80
CA SER A 3 -4.50 -19.89 -19.75
C SER A 3 -5.51 -19.16 -20.64
N ILE A 4 -5.05 -18.09 -21.29
CA ILE A 4 -5.80 -17.47 -22.39
C ILE A 4 -5.45 -18.25 -23.66
N SER A 5 -6.40 -19.06 -24.15
CA SER A 5 -6.24 -19.90 -25.34
C SER A 5 -6.36 -19.09 -26.63
N ASN A 6 -7.21 -18.07 -26.63
CA ASN A 6 -7.39 -17.16 -27.76
C ASN A 6 -7.59 -15.73 -27.26
N LEU A 7 -6.90 -14.79 -27.89
CA LEU A 7 -7.03 -13.36 -27.63
C LEU A 7 -7.32 -12.63 -28.94
N ILE A 8 -8.51 -12.04 -29.02
CA ILE A 8 -8.87 -11.10 -30.07
C ILE A 8 -8.73 -9.70 -29.48
N ASN A 9 -7.63 -9.03 -29.80
CA ASN A 9 -7.45 -7.63 -29.41
C ASN A 9 -7.81 -6.71 -30.56
N ASN A 10 -8.96 -6.05 -30.45
CA ASN A 10 -9.33 -5.02 -31.41
C ASN A 10 -8.67 -3.68 -31.08
N THR A 11 -8.19 -3.42 -29.85
CA THR A 11 -7.78 -2.07 -29.41
C THR A 11 -6.45 -1.56 -29.96
N SER A 12 -5.52 -2.46 -30.24
CA SER A 12 -4.11 -2.16 -30.50
C SER A 12 -3.39 -3.42 -31.02
N PRO A 13 -2.18 -3.35 -31.61
CA PRO A 13 -1.37 -4.55 -31.78
C PRO A 13 -1.17 -5.32 -30.46
N VAL A 14 -1.11 -6.65 -30.53
CA VAL A 14 -1.06 -7.57 -29.36
C VAL A 14 0.17 -7.33 -28.47
N GLU A 15 1.24 -6.76 -29.03
CA GLU A 15 2.46 -6.36 -28.29
C GLU A 15 2.21 -5.33 -27.18
N ASN A 16 1.03 -4.69 -27.17
CA ASN A 16 0.59 -3.77 -26.13
C ASN A 16 -0.17 -4.43 -24.99
N ILE A 17 -0.11 -5.76 -24.89
CA ILE A 17 -0.77 -6.53 -23.84
C ILE A 17 0.27 -7.31 -23.04
N ASN A 18 0.30 -7.07 -21.73
CA ASN A 18 1.29 -7.64 -20.83
C ASN A 18 0.62 -8.19 -19.57
N PHE A 19 1.17 -9.25 -19.00
CA PHE A 19 0.80 -9.68 -17.65
C PHE A 19 1.81 -9.16 -16.63
N SER A 20 1.33 -8.91 -15.41
CA SER A 20 2.14 -8.44 -14.28
C SER A 20 3.24 -9.41 -13.82
N ASP A 21 3.17 -10.67 -14.23
CA ASP A 21 4.21 -11.67 -14.00
C ASP A 21 5.36 -11.61 -15.04
N GLY A 22 5.24 -10.71 -16.03
CA GLY A 22 6.20 -10.56 -17.13
C GLY A 22 6.18 -11.72 -18.13
N GLN A 23 5.27 -12.67 -18.00
CA GLN A 23 5.18 -13.84 -18.88
C GLN A 23 4.25 -13.60 -20.06
N ALA A 24 4.44 -14.36 -21.15
CA ALA A 24 3.59 -14.27 -22.33
C ALA A 24 2.12 -14.61 -22.02
N ILE A 25 1.21 -14.11 -22.85
CA ILE A 25 -0.25 -14.20 -22.64
C ILE A 25 -0.75 -15.65 -22.58
N ASN A 26 -0.19 -16.53 -23.41
CA ASN A 26 -0.58 -17.93 -23.52
C ASN A 26 0.04 -18.85 -22.46
N VAL A 27 0.90 -18.32 -21.58
CA VAL A 27 1.50 -19.11 -20.49
C VAL A 27 0.41 -19.53 -19.49
N VAL A 28 0.52 -20.76 -19.01
CA VAL A 28 -0.40 -21.32 -18.00
C VAL A 28 -0.13 -20.67 -16.64
N ARG A 29 -1.19 -20.19 -16.00
CA ARG A 29 -1.20 -19.44 -14.74
C ARG A 29 -1.99 -20.15 -13.63
N GLY A 30 -1.74 -19.69 -12.41
CA GLY A 30 -2.09 -20.31 -11.13
C GLY A 30 -0.83 -20.36 -10.24
N PRO A 31 -0.81 -21.13 -9.14
CA PRO A 31 -1.87 -22.01 -8.64
C PRO A 31 -2.97 -21.25 -7.88
N LYS A 32 -3.85 -21.98 -7.18
CA LYS A 32 -4.81 -21.45 -6.20
C LYS A 32 -4.15 -20.38 -5.31
N GLY A 33 -4.80 -19.23 -5.20
CA GLY A 33 -4.34 -18.09 -4.43
C GLY A 33 -3.47 -17.12 -5.21
N ALA A 34 -3.04 -17.43 -6.44
CA ALA A 34 -2.29 -16.49 -7.27
C ALA A 34 -3.23 -15.47 -7.94
N SER A 35 -2.77 -14.23 -8.02
CA SER A 35 -3.43 -13.13 -8.72
C SER A 35 -2.52 -12.54 -9.79
N PHE A 36 -3.10 -12.22 -10.93
CA PHE A 36 -2.42 -11.70 -12.11
C PHE A 36 -3.21 -10.54 -12.68
N ARG A 37 -2.50 -9.54 -13.21
CA ARG A 37 -3.13 -8.45 -13.93
C ARG A 37 -2.75 -8.51 -15.41
N LEU A 38 -3.75 -8.57 -16.27
CA LEU A 38 -3.59 -8.34 -17.71
C LEU A 38 -3.74 -6.86 -17.99
N ILE A 39 -2.71 -6.27 -18.58
CA ILE A 39 -2.57 -4.84 -18.80
C ILE A 39 -2.68 -4.58 -20.29
N ILE A 40 -3.56 -3.68 -20.70
CA ILE A 40 -3.80 -3.29 -22.09
C ILE A 40 -3.41 -1.82 -22.24
N ASN A 41 -2.26 -1.56 -22.88
CA ASN A 41 -1.68 -0.23 -22.95
C ASN A 41 -2.66 0.79 -23.55
N GLY A 42 -2.92 1.87 -22.80
CA GLY A 42 -3.81 2.95 -23.19
C GLY A 42 -5.30 2.71 -22.94
N PHE A 43 -5.71 1.51 -22.51
CA PHE A 43 -7.14 1.19 -22.30
C PHE A 43 -7.49 0.85 -20.86
N GLY A 44 -6.63 0.09 -20.16
CA GLY A 44 -6.89 -0.33 -18.78
C GLY A 44 -6.39 -1.73 -18.49
N PHE A 45 -7.00 -2.39 -17.51
CA PHE A 45 -6.57 -3.72 -17.08
C PHE A 45 -7.73 -4.65 -16.65
N LEU A 46 -7.41 -5.95 -16.58
CA LEU A 46 -8.23 -7.03 -16.04
C LEU A 46 -7.45 -7.76 -14.96
N ASP A 47 -8.07 -7.96 -13.80
CA ASP A 47 -7.53 -8.77 -12.71
C ASP A 47 -8.05 -10.21 -12.80
N PHE A 48 -7.16 -11.17 -12.55
CA PHE A 48 -7.43 -12.60 -12.55
C PHE A 48 -6.94 -13.20 -11.24
N THR A 49 -7.82 -13.81 -10.45
CA THR A 49 -7.45 -14.49 -9.19
C THR A 49 -7.90 -15.95 -9.22
N ASP A 50 -6.97 -16.89 -9.24
CA ASP A 50 -7.28 -18.33 -9.23
C ASP A 50 -7.73 -18.72 -7.82
N THR A 51 -9.02 -19.05 -7.67
CA THR A 51 -9.57 -19.42 -6.36
C THR A 51 -9.46 -20.91 -6.05
N GLY A 52 -8.97 -21.69 -7.01
CA GLY A 52 -8.76 -23.12 -6.89
C GLY A 52 -10.05 -23.93 -6.95
N HIS A 53 -10.00 -25.10 -6.33
CA HIS A 53 -11.11 -26.06 -6.35
C HIS A 53 -12.27 -25.59 -5.48
N GLN A 54 -13.49 -25.67 -6.02
CA GLN A 54 -14.71 -25.23 -5.36
C GLN A 54 -15.72 -26.40 -5.32
N PRO A 55 -15.95 -27.01 -4.15
CA PRO A 55 -16.72 -28.26 -4.02
C PRO A 55 -18.18 -28.22 -4.48
N SER A 56 -18.73 -27.04 -4.73
CA SER A 56 -20.15 -26.84 -5.03
C SER A 56 -20.38 -26.05 -6.33
N GLY A 57 -19.35 -25.90 -7.14
CA GLY A 57 -19.41 -25.22 -8.43
C GLY A 57 -20.01 -26.08 -9.55
N PRO A 58 -20.47 -25.45 -10.65
CA PRO A 58 -20.82 -26.15 -11.88
C PRO A 58 -19.61 -26.85 -12.54
N HIS A 59 -18.39 -26.43 -12.19
CA HIS A 59 -17.13 -27.07 -12.55
C HIS A 59 -16.21 -27.17 -11.33
N TYR A 60 -15.15 -27.97 -11.42
CA TYR A 60 -14.26 -28.25 -10.29
C TYR A 60 -13.43 -27.03 -9.85
N TRP A 61 -13.06 -26.13 -10.78
CA TRP A 61 -12.17 -25.01 -10.52
C TRP A 61 -12.81 -23.67 -10.84
N GLN A 62 -12.35 -22.64 -10.13
CA GLN A 62 -12.90 -21.29 -10.25
C GLN A 62 -11.82 -20.22 -10.34
N LEU A 63 -11.98 -19.33 -11.31
CA LEU A 63 -11.21 -18.11 -11.50
C LEU A 63 -12.12 -16.90 -11.28
N VAL A 64 -11.64 -15.87 -10.60
CA VAL A 64 -12.32 -14.58 -10.53
C VAL A 64 -11.65 -13.62 -11.50
N ILE A 65 -12.43 -13.13 -12.47
CA ILE A 65 -11.98 -12.14 -13.47
C ILE A 65 -12.68 -10.83 -13.18
N ASN A 66 -11.95 -9.86 -12.63
CA ASN A 66 -12.48 -8.68 -11.94
C ASN A 66 -13.51 -9.08 -10.86
N ARG A 67 -14.80 -8.99 -11.19
CA ARG A 67 -15.93 -9.35 -10.31
C ARG A 67 -16.72 -10.57 -10.79
N ASN A 68 -16.38 -11.11 -11.96
CA ASN A 68 -17.08 -12.23 -12.57
C ASN A 68 -16.41 -13.55 -12.22
N ILE A 69 -17.22 -14.60 -12.09
CA ILE A 69 -16.74 -15.95 -11.85
C ILE A 69 -16.63 -16.69 -13.19
N TYR A 70 -15.46 -17.27 -13.45
CA TYR A 70 -15.20 -18.17 -14.56
C TYR A 70 -14.94 -19.58 -14.02
N TRP A 71 -15.79 -20.52 -14.42
CA TRP A 71 -15.75 -21.91 -13.98
C TRP A 71 -15.04 -22.80 -15.02
N TYR A 72 -14.19 -23.74 -14.59
CA TYR A 72 -13.48 -24.59 -15.55
C TYR A 72 -13.12 -25.97 -15.00
N ASP A 73 -12.89 -26.90 -15.93
CA ASP A 73 -12.34 -28.24 -15.67
C ASP A 73 -10.99 -28.42 -16.37
N GLY A 74 -10.16 -29.34 -15.88
CA GLY A 74 -8.86 -29.63 -16.49
C GLY A 74 -7.94 -28.40 -16.52
N GLN A 75 -7.45 -28.06 -17.72
CA GLN A 75 -6.70 -26.82 -17.96
C GLN A 75 -7.68 -25.78 -18.53
N GLY A 76 -8.09 -24.82 -17.70
CA GLY A 76 -9.07 -23.80 -18.11
C GLY A 76 -8.59 -23.02 -19.33
N ALA A 77 -9.46 -22.87 -20.33
CA ALA A 77 -9.11 -22.33 -21.65
C ALA A 77 -9.96 -21.11 -21.98
N ILE A 78 -9.44 -19.93 -21.65
CA ILE A 78 -10.15 -18.67 -21.77
C ILE A 78 -10.01 -18.09 -23.17
N ASN A 79 -11.13 -17.79 -23.81
CA ASN A 79 -11.17 -16.96 -25.01
C ASN A 79 -11.57 -15.53 -24.63
N LEU A 80 -10.66 -14.59 -24.83
CA LEU A 80 -10.83 -13.17 -24.49
C LEU A 80 -10.92 -12.32 -25.76
N THR A 81 -11.96 -11.49 -25.85
CA THR A 81 -12.07 -10.43 -26.86
C THR A 81 -12.05 -9.08 -26.18
N ILE A 82 -11.26 -8.14 -26.68
CA ILE A 82 -11.15 -6.76 -26.16
C ILE A 82 -11.47 -5.80 -27.31
N ASN A 83 -12.40 -4.88 -27.08
CA ASN A 83 -12.94 -3.96 -28.08
C ASN A 83 -12.37 -2.54 -27.92
N TYR A 84 -12.40 -1.75 -29.00
CA TYR A 84 -11.87 -0.38 -29.08
C TYR A 84 -12.41 0.60 -28.02
N ASP A 85 -13.57 0.31 -27.43
CA ASP A 85 -14.21 1.10 -26.38
C ASP A 85 -13.79 0.67 -24.96
N GLY A 86 -12.85 -0.27 -24.84
CA GLY A 86 -12.44 -0.85 -23.56
C GLY A 86 -13.42 -1.88 -23.02
N SER A 87 -14.48 -2.24 -23.75
CA SER A 87 -15.29 -3.41 -23.39
C SER A 87 -14.55 -4.71 -23.69
N TYR A 88 -14.88 -5.76 -22.96
CA TYR A 88 -14.34 -7.10 -23.19
C TYR A 88 -15.43 -8.16 -23.12
N THR A 89 -15.13 -9.31 -23.71
CA THR A 89 -15.96 -10.53 -23.62
C THR A 89 -15.07 -11.72 -23.29
N VAL A 90 -15.47 -12.49 -22.29
CA VAL A 90 -14.83 -13.74 -21.87
C VAL A 90 -15.75 -14.89 -22.21
N THR A 91 -15.23 -15.88 -22.93
CA THR A 91 -15.93 -17.14 -23.24
C THR A 91 -15.00 -18.34 -23.06
N GLY A 92 -15.58 -19.54 -22.97
CA GLY A 92 -14.85 -20.80 -22.79
C GLY A 92 -15.42 -21.60 -21.62
N ASP A 93 -15.27 -22.93 -21.64
CA ASP A 93 -15.73 -23.82 -20.58
C ASP A 93 -17.21 -23.60 -20.15
N GLY A 94 -18.07 -23.24 -21.11
CA GLY A 94 -19.49 -22.93 -20.83
C GLY A 94 -19.76 -21.54 -20.24
N ASN A 95 -18.73 -20.73 -19.98
CA ASN A 95 -18.85 -19.35 -19.53
C ASN A 95 -19.07 -18.39 -20.70
N ASN A 96 -19.85 -17.34 -20.46
CA ASN A 96 -20.00 -16.20 -21.36
C ASN A 96 -20.39 -14.95 -20.56
N PHE A 97 -19.48 -14.00 -20.42
CA PHE A 97 -19.77 -12.72 -19.78
C PHE A 97 -18.98 -11.58 -20.42
N PHE A 98 -19.46 -10.37 -20.20
CA PHE A 98 -18.89 -9.14 -20.74
C PHE A 98 -18.64 -8.14 -19.61
N GLY A 99 -17.78 -7.17 -19.86
CA GLY A 99 -17.48 -6.11 -18.93
C GLY A 99 -16.68 -4.99 -19.58
N THR A 100 -16.15 -4.09 -18.75
CA THR A 100 -15.27 -3.01 -19.18
C THR A 100 -13.96 -3.12 -18.42
N LEU A 101 -12.85 -2.86 -19.12
CA LEU A 101 -11.53 -2.78 -18.50
C LEU A 101 -11.56 -1.74 -17.37
N ILE A 102 -10.84 -2.04 -16.29
CA ILE A 102 -10.65 -1.06 -15.22
C ILE A 102 -9.70 0.02 -15.77
N PRO A 103 -10.10 1.30 -15.78
CA PRO A 103 -9.25 2.35 -16.32
C PRO A 103 -7.99 2.51 -15.45
N PHE A 104 -6.90 2.96 -16.06
CA PHE A 104 -5.72 3.34 -15.28
C PHE A 104 -6.04 4.55 -14.39
N PRO A 105 -5.53 4.57 -13.15
CA PRO A 105 -5.57 5.78 -12.34
C PRO A 105 -4.77 6.89 -13.01
N VAL A 106 -5.23 8.13 -12.85
CA VAL A 106 -4.63 9.30 -13.50
C VAL A 106 -3.46 9.80 -12.66
N LEU A 107 -2.32 10.02 -13.31
CA LEU A 107 -1.16 10.71 -12.73
C LEU A 107 -1.15 12.17 -13.15
N SER A 108 -0.98 13.06 -12.18
CA SER A 108 -0.75 14.47 -12.43
C SER A 108 0.68 14.70 -12.90
N GLU A 109 0.86 15.46 -13.99
CA GLU A 109 2.17 15.88 -14.46
C GLU A 109 2.94 16.65 -13.37
N ARG A 110 2.23 17.45 -12.57
CA ARG A 110 2.82 18.18 -11.44
C ARG A 110 3.42 17.23 -10.40
N ASP A 111 2.72 16.13 -10.09
CA ASP A 111 3.19 15.18 -9.08
C ASP A 111 4.47 14.48 -9.55
N ILE A 112 4.50 14.09 -10.83
CA ILE A 112 5.70 13.52 -11.45
C ILE A 112 6.87 14.49 -11.47
N ILE A 113 6.65 15.77 -11.80
CA ILE A 113 7.71 16.79 -11.80
C ILE A 113 8.32 16.92 -10.39
N ASN A 114 7.48 16.99 -9.36
CA ASN A 114 7.92 17.09 -7.98
C ASN A 114 8.69 15.83 -7.54
N PHE A 115 8.19 14.65 -7.89
CA PHE A 115 8.83 13.39 -7.54
C PHE A 115 10.17 13.20 -8.24
N ASN A 116 10.26 13.52 -9.54
CA ASN A 116 11.53 13.51 -10.26
C ASN A 116 12.54 14.53 -9.72
N TRP A 117 12.07 15.68 -9.22
CA TRP A 117 12.93 16.62 -8.50
C TRP A 117 13.46 15.98 -7.21
N MET A 118 12.64 15.26 -6.44
CA MET A 118 13.11 14.56 -5.25
C MET A 118 14.14 13.46 -5.57
N ILE A 119 13.92 12.68 -6.63
CA ILE A 119 14.88 11.68 -7.11
C ILE A 119 16.21 12.35 -7.47
N LYS A 120 16.16 13.40 -8.30
CA LYS A 120 17.36 14.12 -8.77
C LYS A 120 18.21 14.70 -7.63
N ASN A 121 17.57 15.10 -6.54
CA ASN A 121 18.24 15.67 -5.37
C ASN A 121 18.57 14.62 -4.29
N ASN A 122 18.36 13.32 -4.58
CA ASN A 122 18.62 12.21 -3.66
C ASN A 122 17.84 12.31 -2.33
N TYR A 123 16.63 12.89 -2.36
CA TYR A 123 15.67 12.77 -1.25
C TYR A 123 14.91 11.45 -1.33
N ILE A 124 14.83 10.88 -2.54
CA ILE A 124 14.24 9.60 -2.88
C ILE A 124 15.22 8.85 -3.81
N PRO A 125 15.47 7.56 -3.61
CA PRO A 125 15.05 6.79 -2.44
C PRO A 125 15.84 7.19 -1.18
N TYR A 126 15.52 6.63 -0.02
CA TYR A 126 16.41 6.72 1.15
C TYR A 126 17.81 6.17 0.83
N GLN A 127 18.86 6.89 1.26
CA GLN A 127 20.24 6.61 0.88
C GLN A 127 20.97 5.74 1.93
N ASN A 128 21.95 4.94 1.49
CA ASN A 128 22.88 4.18 2.35
C ASN A 128 22.21 3.31 3.43
N ILE A 129 21.19 2.53 3.06
CA ILE A 129 20.52 1.61 3.97
C ILE A 129 21.54 0.59 4.46
N GLN A 130 21.77 0.55 5.78
CA GLN A 130 22.67 -0.42 6.39
C GLN A 130 21.98 -1.79 6.38
N ASP A 131 22.74 -2.85 6.12
CA ASP A 131 22.33 -4.25 6.21
C ASP A 131 21.36 -4.78 5.12
N GLU A 132 20.85 -3.93 4.22
CA GLU A 132 20.08 -4.35 3.04
C GLU A 132 20.83 -4.05 1.74
N PRO A 133 21.02 -5.03 0.83
CA PRO A 133 21.70 -4.79 -0.44
C PRO A 133 20.93 -3.84 -1.36
N GLY A 134 19.62 -3.66 -1.14
CA GLY A 134 18.75 -2.83 -1.95
C GLY A 134 18.57 -3.36 -3.37
N LYS A 135 17.89 -2.57 -4.21
CA LYS A 135 17.80 -2.79 -5.66
C LYS A 135 18.57 -1.71 -6.41
N THR A 136 19.22 -2.09 -7.49
CA THR A 136 19.82 -1.15 -8.44
C THR A 136 18.73 -0.38 -9.19
N ILE A 137 19.08 0.80 -9.72
CA ILE A 137 18.18 1.59 -10.57
C ILE A 137 17.67 0.80 -11.78
N ASP A 138 18.52 -0.05 -12.37
CA ASP A 138 18.12 -0.86 -13.53
C ASP A 138 17.16 -1.99 -13.15
N GLU A 139 17.28 -2.57 -11.95
CA GLU A 139 16.29 -3.52 -11.42
C GLU A 139 14.95 -2.84 -11.18
N ILE A 140 14.95 -1.64 -10.57
CA ILE A 140 13.72 -0.86 -10.34
C ILE A 140 13.06 -0.50 -11.67
N LYS A 141 13.83 -0.10 -12.69
CA LYS A 141 13.29 0.14 -14.05
C LYS A 141 12.65 -1.10 -14.66
N LYS A 142 13.28 -2.27 -14.54
CA LYS A 142 12.72 -3.54 -15.03
C LYS A 142 11.40 -3.88 -14.34
N LEU A 143 11.34 -3.70 -13.02
CA LEU A 143 10.11 -3.89 -12.24
C LEU A 143 9.05 -2.86 -12.65
N GLY A 144 9.45 -1.62 -12.92
CA GLY A 144 8.56 -0.59 -13.46
C GLY A 144 7.92 -1.01 -14.78
N VAL A 145 8.71 -1.47 -15.74
CA VAL A 145 8.19 -1.98 -17.03
C VAL A 145 7.30 -3.22 -16.83
N GLN A 146 7.64 -4.10 -15.88
CA GLN A 146 6.85 -5.30 -15.62
C GLN A 146 5.47 -4.99 -15.01
N TYR A 147 5.41 -4.14 -13.98
CA TYR A 147 4.17 -3.86 -13.24
C TYR A 147 3.38 -2.68 -13.80
N PHE A 148 4.04 -1.74 -14.47
CA PHE A 148 3.43 -0.50 -14.98
C PHE A 148 3.72 -0.24 -16.48
N PRO A 149 3.64 -1.25 -17.38
CA PRO A 149 4.08 -1.12 -18.78
C PRO A 149 3.32 -0.04 -19.58
N SER A 150 2.10 0.31 -19.17
CA SER A 150 1.28 1.33 -19.83
C SER A 150 1.57 2.76 -19.40
N PHE A 151 2.35 2.95 -18.34
CA PHE A 151 2.70 4.27 -17.83
C PHE A 151 4.02 4.72 -18.41
N VAL A 152 4.04 5.93 -18.99
CA VAL A 152 5.29 6.61 -19.37
C VAL A 152 6.21 6.79 -18.16
N TYR A 153 5.62 6.93 -16.97
CA TYR A 153 6.31 7.11 -15.69
C TYR A 153 6.40 5.82 -14.86
N SER A 154 6.60 4.69 -15.54
CA SER A 154 6.67 3.37 -14.91
C SER A 154 7.80 3.23 -13.89
N PHE A 155 8.92 3.91 -14.12
CA PHE A 155 10.04 3.96 -13.18
C PHE A 155 9.68 4.70 -11.90
N GLU A 156 9.01 5.86 -12.01
CA GLU A 156 8.59 6.67 -10.87
C GLU A 156 7.59 5.93 -9.99
N LEU A 157 6.64 5.20 -10.59
CA LEU A 157 5.70 4.35 -9.85
C LEU A 157 6.44 3.25 -9.07
N ALA A 158 7.36 2.53 -9.72
CA ALA A 158 8.17 1.51 -9.05
C ALA A 158 9.07 2.10 -7.95
N MET A 159 9.71 3.24 -8.23
CA MET A 159 10.56 3.95 -7.27
C MET A 159 9.76 4.41 -6.04
N SER A 160 8.50 4.84 -6.20
CA SER A 160 7.67 5.26 -5.07
C SER A 160 7.36 4.12 -4.10
N LEU A 161 7.09 2.93 -4.61
CA LEU A 161 6.88 1.74 -3.78
C LEU A 161 8.18 1.24 -3.17
N TYR A 162 9.27 1.24 -3.95
CA TYR A 162 10.60 0.92 -3.42
C TYR A 162 10.98 1.84 -2.27
N ASP A 163 10.87 3.16 -2.47
CA ASP A 163 11.22 4.14 -1.44
C ASP A 163 10.38 3.99 -0.17
N TRP A 164 9.08 3.72 -0.31
CA TRP A 164 8.21 3.42 0.83
C TRP A 164 8.78 2.29 1.71
N THR A 165 9.29 1.21 1.10
CA THR A 165 9.83 0.05 1.84
C THR A 165 11.19 0.31 2.50
N THR A 166 11.86 1.40 2.12
CA THR A 166 13.10 1.83 2.73
C THR A 166 12.83 2.61 4.02
N ALA A 167 13.87 3.17 4.63
CA ALA A 167 13.70 4.10 5.74
C ALA A 167 12.92 5.40 5.40
N ASN A 168 12.49 5.62 4.16
CA ASN A 168 11.73 6.82 3.82
C ASN A 168 10.27 6.83 4.25
N PHE A 169 9.65 5.71 4.65
CA PHE A 169 8.26 5.69 5.15
C PHE A 169 8.04 6.72 6.27
N THR A 170 9.07 6.98 7.09
CA THR A 170 9.01 7.94 8.19
C THR A 170 8.70 9.37 7.77
N ARG A 171 9.16 9.82 6.58
CA ARG A 171 8.79 11.13 6.04
C ARG A 171 7.30 11.19 5.78
N ILE A 172 6.79 10.21 5.04
CA ILE A 172 5.39 10.15 4.62
C ILE A 172 4.49 10.04 5.84
N ASP A 173 4.84 9.17 6.79
CA ASP A 173 4.08 9.00 8.01
C ASP A 173 4.05 10.28 8.84
N PHE A 174 5.18 10.96 9.08
CA PHE A 174 5.11 12.21 9.86
C PHE A 174 4.29 13.28 9.17
N LEU A 175 4.53 13.50 7.88
CA LEU A 175 3.82 14.56 7.17
C LEU A 175 2.33 14.23 7.01
N ARG A 176 1.95 12.95 6.88
CA ARG A 176 0.53 12.57 6.72
C ARG A 176 -0.20 12.43 8.04
N LEU A 177 0.37 11.72 9.02
CA LEU A 177 -0.26 11.47 10.32
C LEU A 177 -0.48 12.77 11.09
N PHE A 178 0.47 13.71 11.00
CA PHE A 178 0.40 15.01 11.66
C PHE A 178 -0.18 16.13 10.78
N THR A 179 -0.95 15.80 9.74
CA THR A 179 -1.79 16.78 9.00
C THR A 179 -3.19 16.83 9.60
N TYR A 180 -3.77 17.99 9.93
CA TYR A 180 -5.18 18.10 10.35
C TYR A 180 -6.12 17.95 9.15
N THR A 181 -6.54 16.73 8.81
CA THR A 181 -7.28 16.46 7.57
C THR A 181 -8.73 16.95 7.58
N GLY A 182 -9.32 17.14 8.77
CA GLY A 182 -10.65 17.73 8.95
C GLY A 182 -10.67 19.27 8.99
N VAL A 183 -9.51 19.94 8.96
CA VAL A 183 -9.41 21.40 9.03
C VAL A 183 -9.09 22.00 7.67
N LYS A 184 -9.72 23.12 7.33
CA LYS A 184 -9.51 23.82 6.05
C LYS A 184 -8.03 24.08 5.78
N ASN A 185 -7.60 23.77 4.55
CA ASN A 185 -6.21 23.85 4.06
C ASN A 185 -5.25 22.80 4.64
N ASN A 186 -5.74 21.90 5.50
CA ASN A 186 -5.00 20.77 6.03
C ASN A 186 -3.63 21.17 6.63
N PRO A 187 -3.59 22.03 7.66
CA PRO A 187 -2.34 22.46 8.27
C PRO A 187 -1.57 21.28 8.88
N LEU A 188 -0.27 21.45 9.06
CA LEU A 188 0.60 20.48 9.75
C LEU A 188 0.72 20.81 11.24
N ASP A 189 0.71 19.78 12.09
CA ASP A 189 1.16 19.87 13.50
C ASP A 189 2.70 19.86 13.55
N MET A 190 3.28 21.03 13.30
CA MET A 190 4.73 21.22 13.23
C MET A 190 5.44 20.91 14.55
N ASP A 191 4.77 21.08 15.69
CA ASP A 191 5.35 20.76 17.00
C ASP A 191 5.50 19.25 17.15
N SER A 192 4.46 18.46 16.82
CA SER A 192 4.55 16.99 16.84
C SER A 192 5.55 16.45 15.82
N ILE A 193 5.62 17.02 14.61
CA ILE A 193 6.61 16.62 13.59
C ILE A 193 8.04 16.92 14.08
N SER A 194 8.29 18.12 14.60
CA SER A 194 9.63 18.52 15.06
C SER A 194 10.11 17.70 16.27
N ASN A 195 9.23 17.47 17.25
CA ASN A 195 9.51 16.55 18.35
C ASN A 195 9.74 15.13 17.85
N GLY A 196 8.95 14.71 16.86
CA GLY A 196 9.10 13.40 16.25
C GLY A 196 10.48 13.19 15.66
N ILE A 197 10.92 14.11 14.81
CA ILE A 197 12.23 14.04 14.18
C ILE A 197 13.37 14.07 15.22
N TRP A 198 13.26 14.96 16.22
CA TRP A 198 14.30 15.13 17.24
C TRP A 198 14.43 13.95 18.20
N THR A 199 13.32 13.33 18.59
CA THR A 199 13.31 12.25 19.59
C THR A 199 13.52 10.86 18.98
N ALA A 200 13.53 10.75 17.65
CA ALA A 200 13.79 9.50 16.95
C ALA A 200 15.16 8.92 17.37
N ASN A 201 15.12 7.69 17.86
CA ASN A 201 16.27 7.01 18.46
C ASN A 201 16.42 5.56 17.98
N TRP A 202 15.74 5.20 16.90
CA TRP A 202 15.82 3.88 16.29
C TRP A 202 16.69 4.00 15.04
N ALA A 203 17.84 3.33 14.98
CA ALA A 203 18.71 3.46 13.81
C ALA A 203 18.01 2.90 12.55
N PRO A 204 18.11 3.58 11.38
CA PRO A 204 18.93 4.76 11.10
C PRO A 204 18.30 6.13 11.45
N TYR A 205 17.06 6.16 11.95
CA TYR A 205 16.28 7.35 12.34
C TYR A 205 16.84 8.03 13.59
N THR A 206 17.88 8.83 13.40
CA THR A 206 18.39 9.72 14.46
C THR A 206 18.61 11.12 13.88
N PRO A 207 18.35 12.20 14.64
CA PRO A 207 18.52 13.56 14.14
C PRO A 207 19.98 13.90 13.75
N SER A 208 20.95 13.09 14.18
CA SER A 208 22.35 13.18 13.76
C SER A 208 22.67 12.45 12.45
N ASN A 209 21.79 11.54 11.99
CA ASN A 209 21.99 10.79 10.76
C ASN A 209 21.72 11.68 9.54
N LYS A 210 22.70 11.73 8.63
CA LYS A 210 22.64 12.57 7.43
C LYS A 210 21.51 12.16 6.49
N ASP A 211 21.35 10.86 6.22
CA ASP A 211 20.37 10.37 5.24
C ASP A 211 18.94 10.50 5.78
N TYR A 212 18.76 10.27 7.08
CA TYR A 212 17.50 10.53 7.77
C TYR A 212 17.11 12.01 7.73
N MET A 213 18.00 12.93 8.07
CA MET A 213 17.64 14.36 7.99
C MET A 213 17.49 14.83 6.55
N ASN A 214 18.26 14.25 5.62
CA ASN A 214 18.14 14.57 4.20
C ASN A 214 16.79 14.13 3.62
N SER A 215 16.15 13.07 4.12
CA SER A 215 14.79 12.72 3.67
C SER A 215 13.80 13.87 3.89
N PHE A 216 14.00 14.68 4.92
CA PHE A 216 13.24 15.89 5.22
C PHE A 216 13.85 17.16 4.60
N MET A 217 14.80 17.05 3.67
CA MET A 217 15.52 18.19 3.05
C MET A 217 16.28 19.05 4.08
N MET A 218 16.67 18.43 5.19
CA MET A 218 17.35 19.03 6.33
C MET A 218 18.78 18.48 6.46
N VAL A 219 19.56 19.08 7.35
CA VAL A 219 20.89 18.60 7.74
C VAL A 219 20.88 18.04 9.16
N PRO A 220 21.87 17.21 9.55
CA PRO A 220 22.03 16.73 10.92
C PRO A 220 21.81 17.84 11.96
N ALA A 221 20.83 17.65 12.85
CA ALA A 221 20.44 18.62 13.85
C ALA A 221 21.16 18.37 15.18
N ARG A 222 21.38 19.44 15.94
CA ARG A 222 22.05 19.37 17.27
C ARG A 222 21.13 19.70 18.44
N SER A 223 19.91 20.15 18.16
CA SER A 223 18.89 20.45 19.17
C SER A 223 17.49 20.36 18.55
N LEU A 224 16.46 20.27 19.40
CA LEU A 224 15.06 20.40 18.94
C LEU A 224 14.82 21.74 18.21
N GLN A 225 15.41 22.82 18.72
CA GLN A 225 15.22 24.16 18.15
C GLN A 225 15.84 24.29 16.74
N ASP A 226 16.92 23.54 16.48
CA ASP A 226 17.54 23.41 15.16
C ASP A 226 16.60 22.67 14.18
N VAL A 227 15.99 21.56 14.63
CA VAL A 227 14.96 20.85 13.85
C VAL A 227 13.77 21.78 13.54
N GLN A 228 13.25 22.49 14.54
CA GLN A 228 12.13 23.42 14.37
C GLN A 228 12.44 24.54 13.36
N GLN A 229 13.65 25.11 13.44
CA GLN A 229 14.07 26.16 12.52
C GLN A 229 14.16 25.63 11.08
N GLN A 230 14.85 24.49 10.88
CA GLN A 230 15.00 23.89 9.56
C GLN A 230 13.64 23.46 8.98
N LEU A 231 12.77 22.82 9.77
CA LEU A 231 11.43 22.42 9.31
C LEU A 231 10.60 23.62 8.86
N LYS A 232 10.61 24.73 9.62
CA LYS A 232 9.89 25.95 9.24
C LYS A 232 10.36 26.51 7.90
N GLU A 233 11.66 26.42 7.61
CA GLU A 233 12.21 26.83 6.32
C GLU A 233 11.82 25.89 5.16
N LYS A 234 11.55 24.62 5.46
CA LYS A 234 11.22 23.58 4.46
C LYS A 234 9.75 23.22 4.37
N GLU A 235 8.90 23.71 5.27
CA GLU A 235 7.49 23.31 5.44
C GLU A 235 6.73 23.24 4.12
N ASN A 236 6.69 24.35 3.38
CA ASN A 236 5.91 24.44 2.15
C ASN A 236 6.37 23.44 1.08
N ILE A 237 7.68 23.28 0.90
CA ILE A 237 8.23 22.37 -0.12
C ILE A 237 8.10 20.91 0.31
N LEU A 238 8.27 20.62 1.61
CA LEU A 238 8.04 19.30 2.17
C LEU A 238 6.58 18.87 2.02
N TYR A 239 5.66 19.73 2.43
CA TYR A 239 4.23 19.45 2.32
C TYR A 239 3.81 19.21 0.88
N SER A 240 4.20 20.10 -0.06
CA SER A 240 3.81 19.94 -1.46
C SER A 240 4.39 18.67 -2.10
N ASN A 241 5.64 18.33 -1.77
CA ASN A 241 6.29 17.16 -2.35
C ASN A 241 5.77 15.86 -1.73
N ASN A 242 5.45 15.86 -0.44
CA ASN A 242 4.84 14.72 0.24
C ASN A 242 3.44 14.42 -0.30
N LEU A 243 2.63 15.44 -0.62
CA LEU A 243 1.35 15.22 -1.28
C LEU A 243 1.53 14.56 -2.65
N SER A 244 2.50 15.03 -3.45
CA SER A 244 2.83 14.41 -4.74
C SER A 244 3.30 12.96 -4.59
N GLU A 245 4.10 12.67 -3.57
CA GLU A 245 4.54 11.31 -3.25
C GLU A 245 3.36 10.39 -2.87
N ILE A 246 2.48 10.83 -1.98
CA ILE A 246 1.26 10.08 -1.60
C ILE A 246 0.39 9.79 -2.82
N ASN A 247 0.21 10.76 -3.72
CA ASN A 247 -0.55 10.57 -4.94
C ASN A 247 0.08 9.50 -5.85
N ILE A 248 1.40 9.55 -6.05
CA ILE A 248 2.11 8.57 -6.89
C ILE A 248 2.05 7.17 -6.27
N ILE A 249 2.26 7.04 -4.96
CA ILE A 249 2.11 5.75 -4.26
C ILE A 249 0.68 5.22 -4.42
N THR A 250 -0.34 6.07 -4.25
CA THR A 250 -1.75 5.68 -4.43
C THR A 250 -2.00 5.13 -5.84
N VAL A 251 -1.53 5.82 -6.87
CA VAL A 251 -1.63 5.35 -8.26
C VAL A 251 -0.87 4.04 -8.46
N ALA A 252 0.34 3.91 -7.90
CA ALA A 252 1.13 2.68 -8.00
C ALA A 252 0.39 1.49 -7.37
N LEU A 253 -0.14 1.65 -6.16
CA LEU A 253 -0.93 0.61 -5.48
C LEU A 253 -2.18 0.21 -6.27
N GLN A 254 -2.91 1.19 -6.81
CA GLN A 254 -4.08 0.92 -7.65
C GLN A 254 -3.72 0.22 -8.98
N SER A 255 -2.49 0.40 -9.46
CA SER A 255 -1.99 -0.15 -10.72
C SER A 255 -1.34 -1.54 -10.56
N MET A 256 -1.00 -1.95 -9.35
CA MET A 256 -0.48 -3.29 -9.03
C MET A 256 -1.57 -4.38 -9.03
N PRO A 257 -1.21 -5.66 -9.26
CA PRO A 257 -2.15 -6.78 -9.19
C PRO A 257 -2.87 -6.87 -7.84
N LYS A 258 -4.11 -7.37 -7.86
CA LYS A 258 -4.88 -7.60 -6.62
C LYS A 258 -4.18 -8.61 -5.71
N THR A 259 -4.27 -8.39 -4.41
CA THR A 259 -3.76 -9.33 -3.40
C THR A 259 -4.84 -10.37 -3.09
N SER A 260 -4.52 -11.65 -3.19
CA SER A 260 -5.44 -12.74 -2.84
C SER A 260 -5.49 -12.96 -1.33
N CYS A 261 -6.67 -13.23 -0.76
CA CYS A 261 -6.80 -13.63 0.64
C CYS A 261 -6.96 -15.15 0.84
N ILE A 262 -6.86 -15.93 -0.24
CA ILE A 262 -7.07 -17.38 -0.20
C ILE A 262 -5.88 -18.12 0.44
N SER A 263 -4.66 -17.72 0.09
CA SER A 263 -3.43 -18.22 0.71
C SER A 263 -3.12 -17.50 2.02
N ILE A 264 -3.62 -16.28 2.19
CA ILE A 264 -3.25 -15.38 3.29
C ILE A 264 -4.52 -14.79 3.89
N VAL A 265 -5.00 -15.45 4.94
CA VAL A 265 -6.29 -15.17 5.57
C VAL A 265 -6.23 -14.07 6.63
N LYS A 266 -5.02 -13.63 7.01
CA LYS A 266 -4.78 -12.54 7.95
C LYS A 266 -3.51 -11.80 7.60
N LEU A 267 -3.51 -10.51 7.89
CA LEU A 267 -2.34 -9.64 7.81
C LEU A 267 -2.04 -9.05 9.18
N TYR A 268 -0.76 -8.82 9.46
CA TYR A 268 -0.26 -8.36 10.75
C TYR A 268 0.60 -7.11 10.58
N SER A 269 0.37 -6.09 11.40
CA SER A 269 1.23 -4.90 11.44
C SER A 269 1.74 -4.70 12.86
N GLY A 270 3.07 -4.72 12.98
CA GLY A 270 3.77 -4.30 14.20
C GLY A 270 4.01 -2.80 14.13
N GLN A 271 3.39 -2.02 15.01
CA GLN A 271 3.62 -0.59 15.02
C GLN A 271 5.03 -0.30 15.50
N VAL A 272 5.84 0.35 14.66
CA VAL A 272 7.26 0.50 14.92
C VAL A 272 7.51 1.34 16.17
N ALA A 273 8.49 0.93 16.98
CA ALA A 273 8.92 1.63 18.19
C ALA A 273 9.78 2.85 17.91
N ILE A 274 9.37 3.68 16.95
CA ILE A 274 9.89 5.04 16.88
C ILE A 274 9.20 5.80 18.01
N SER A 275 9.97 6.42 18.90
CA SER A 275 9.51 7.13 20.10
C SER A 275 8.35 8.11 19.85
N ASN A 276 8.19 8.53 18.60
CA ASN A 276 7.23 9.47 18.06
C ASN A 276 5.99 8.85 17.37
N LEU A 277 5.97 7.54 17.11
CA LEU A 277 4.79 6.74 16.72
C LEU A 277 4.36 5.82 17.87
N GLY A 278 4.82 6.15 19.08
CA GLY A 278 4.46 5.46 20.30
C GLY A 278 2.95 5.51 20.58
N SER A 279 2.54 4.84 21.66
CA SER A 279 1.12 4.63 21.99
C SER A 279 0.23 5.89 22.00
N VAL A 280 0.78 7.08 22.30
CA VAL A 280 0.03 8.35 22.31
C VAL A 280 -0.24 8.93 20.93
N HIS A 281 0.51 8.53 19.90
CA HIS A 281 0.29 8.97 18.52
C HIS A 281 -0.32 7.87 17.65
N PHE A 282 -0.53 6.66 18.17
CA PHE A 282 -1.20 5.61 17.41
C PHE A 282 -2.57 6.03 16.86
N ALA A 283 -3.31 6.84 17.61
CA ALA A 283 -4.61 7.36 17.22
C ALA A 283 -4.55 8.23 15.94
N THR A 284 -3.40 8.83 15.60
CA THR A 284 -3.27 9.68 14.41
C THR A 284 -3.30 8.90 13.09
N TYR A 285 -3.19 7.56 13.13
CA TYR A 285 -3.40 6.71 11.96
C TYR A 285 -4.84 6.72 11.47
N PHE A 286 -5.80 7.27 12.23
CA PHE A 286 -7.22 7.18 11.92
C PHE A 286 -7.87 8.56 11.79
N LEU A 287 -8.78 8.69 10.83
CA LEU A 287 -9.53 9.93 10.60
C LEU A 287 -10.52 10.25 11.73
N GLU A 288 -10.89 9.25 12.54
CA GLU A 288 -11.83 9.39 13.64
C GLU A 288 -11.23 10.03 14.90
N LEU A 289 -9.92 10.35 14.90
CA LEU A 289 -9.29 11.12 15.97
C LEU A 289 -9.96 12.50 16.09
N PRO A 290 -10.58 12.86 17.24
CA PRO A 290 -11.32 14.12 17.35
C PRO A 290 -10.51 15.38 17.06
N ALA A 291 -9.22 15.40 17.44
CA ALA A 291 -8.32 16.51 17.19
C ALA A 291 -8.12 16.82 15.69
N ASP A 292 -8.35 15.84 14.81
CA ASP A 292 -8.14 16.00 13.36
C ASP A 292 -9.07 17.04 12.71
N SER A 293 -10.24 17.27 13.31
CA SER A 293 -11.25 18.22 12.84
C SER A 293 -11.33 19.49 13.72
N ASP A 294 -10.44 19.65 14.69
CA ASP A 294 -10.49 20.76 15.63
C ASP A 294 -9.80 22.02 15.07
N SER A 295 -10.59 23.07 14.85
CA SER A 295 -10.09 24.37 14.37
C SER A 295 -9.11 25.09 15.32
N SER A 296 -9.06 24.69 16.59
CA SER A 296 -8.08 25.21 17.55
C SER A 296 -6.67 24.64 17.36
N LEU A 297 -6.53 23.64 16.48
CA LEU A 297 -5.27 22.95 16.15
C LEU A 297 -4.51 22.44 17.39
N PRO A 298 -5.16 21.65 18.28
CA PRO A 298 -4.46 21.03 19.40
C PRO A 298 -3.60 19.87 18.88
N SER A 299 -2.46 19.59 19.53
CA SER A 299 -1.56 18.52 19.10
C SER A 299 -2.29 17.22 18.74
N LEU A 300 -1.93 16.65 17.59
CA LEU A 300 -2.52 15.40 17.09
C LEU A 300 -1.99 14.22 17.90
N GLN A 301 -2.62 14.00 19.05
CA GLN A 301 -2.28 12.94 19.98
C GLN A 301 -3.51 12.50 20.78
N MET A 302 -3.55 11.23 21.16
CA MET A 302 -4.53 10.69 22.11
C MET A 302 -3.92 9.44 22.75
N PRO A 303 -3.91 9.33 24.10
CA PRO A 303 -3.46 8.11 24.76
C PRO A 303 -4.17 6.87 24.20
N LEU A 304 -3.42 5.80 23.94
CA LEU A 304 -3.97 4.57 23.36
C LEU A 304 -5.21 4.06 24.13
N VAL A 305 -5.19 4.08 25.46
CA VAL A 305 -6.33 3.63 26.29
C VAL A 305 -7.58 4.46 25.98
N GLU A 306 -7.45 5.78 25.86
CA GLU A 306 -8.59 6.65 25.51
C GLU A 306 -9.09 6.39 24.09
N ALA A 307 -8.19 6.10 23.14
CA ALA A 307 -8.58 5.73 21.78
C ALA A 307 -9.33 4.38 21.73
N LEU A 308 -8.86 3.38 22.48
CA LEU A 308 -9.49 2.06 22.60
C LEU A 308 -10.86 2.13 23.28
N ASP A 309 -11.01 3.02 24.26
CA ASP A 309 -12.29 3.25 24.96
C ASP A 309 -13.26 4.14 24.18
N SER A 310 -12.84 4.71 23.04
CA SER A 310 -13.63 5.64 22.22
C SER A 310 -13.88 5.13 20.79
N PHE A 311 -13.10 5.61 19.81
CA PHE A 311 -13.35 5.36 18.39
C PHE A 311 -12.72 4.05 17.89
N ILE A 312 -11.76 3.47 18.62
CA ILE A 312 -11.18 2.14 18.36
C ILE A 312 -11.86 1.06 19.24
N ALA A 313 -13.05 1.35 19.79
CA ALA A 313 -13.82 0.37 20.54
C ALA A 313 -14.42 -0.72 19.62
N GLU A 314 -14.78 -1.87 20.18
CA GLU A 314 -15.45 -2.96 19.46
C GLU A 314 -16.71 -2.45 18.72
N ASP A 315 -16.95 -3.02 17.53
CA ASP A 315 -18.01 -2.65 16.58
C ASP A 315 -17.92 -1.23 15.98
N LYS A 316 -16.90 -0.44 16.31
CA LYS A 316 -16.65 0.84 15.63
C LYS A 316 -16.03 0.63 14.25
N VAL A 317 -16.17 1.67 13.43
CA VAL A 317 -15.49 1.76 12.14
C VAL A 317 -14.39 2.80 12.27
N ILE A 318 -13.20 2.43 11.81
CA ILE A 318 -12.04 3.33 11.74
C ILE A 318 -11.53 3.38 10.30
N THR A 319 -11.00 4.53 9.91
CA THR A 319 -10.58 4.82 8.54
C THR A 319 -9.12 5.25 8.54
N LEU A 320 -8.27 4.56 7.76
CA LEU A 320 -6.84 4.89 7.69
C LEU A 320 -6.59 6.28 7.11
N LYS A 321 -5.83 7.09 7.83
CA LYS A 321 -5.37 8.41 7.40
C LYS A 321 -4.11 8.36 6.54
N SER A 322 -3.20 7.44 6.84
CA SER A 322 -1.94 7.19 6.11
C SER A 322 -1.95 5.77 5.54
N PHE A 323 -0.97 5.48 4.68
CA PHE A 323 -0.68 4.09 4.33
C PHE A 323 -0.23 3.33 5.57
N MET A 324 -0.42 2.01 5.56
CA MET A 324 0.03 1.18 6.67
C MET A 324 0.59 -0.15 6.16
N SER A 325 1.82 -0.45 6.56
CA SER A 325 2.52 -1.67 6.16
C SER A 325 2.13 -2.86 7.04
N PHE A 326 2.02 -4.03 6.42
CA PHE A 326 1.67 -5.30 7.01
C PHE A 326 2.56 -6.42 6.46
N THR A 327 2.67 -7.50 7.21
CA THR A 327 3.27 -8.79 6.82
C THR A 327 2.21 -9.90 6.99
N ASP A 328 2.47 -11.09 6.47
CA ASP A 328 1.65 -12.29 6.72
C ASP A 328 2.13 -13.11 7.94
N SER A 329 3.19 -12.67 8.63
CA SER A 329 3.75 -13.29 9.82
C SER A 329 3.46 -12.50 11.10
N TYR A 330 2.75 -13.14 12.04
CA TYR A 330 2.51 -12.55 13.37
C TYR A 330 3.80 -12.37 14.17
N GLU A 331 4.78 -13.25 14.00
CA GLU A 331 6.07 -13.14 14.71
C GLU A 331 6.92 -11.99 14.18
N ASP A 332 6.90 -11.76 12.86
CA ASP A 332 7.59 -10.63 12.25
C ASP A 332 6.95 -9.31 12.72
N ALA A 333 5.61 -9.23 12.73
CA ALA A 333 4.90 -8.07 13.29
C ALA A 333 5.25 -7.83 14.77
N LYS A 334 5.37 -8.89 15.59
CA LYS A 334 5.79 -8.76 16.99
C LYS A 334 7.22 -8.26 17.16
N HIS A 335 8.12 -8.66 16.25
CA HIS A 335 9.51 -8.24 16.26
C HIS A 335 9.63 -6.71 16.15
N TYR A 336 8.90 -6.10 15.21
CA TYR A 336 8.93 -4.65 14.99
C TYR A 336 8.02 -3.85 15.95
N SER A 337 7.08 -4.51 16.64
CA SER A 337 6.06 -3.86 17.47
C SER A 337 6.60 -3.12 18.70
N ASN A 338 6.07 -1.91 18.91
CA ASN A 338 6.27 -1.03 20.07
C ASN A 338 5.34 -1.34 21.26
N GLY A 339 4.64 -2.46 21.21
CA GLY A 339 3.57 -2.78 22.15
C GLY A 339 2.19 -2.84 21.48
N ILE A 340 2.06 -2.43 20.21
CA ILE A 340 0.80 -2.51 19.45
C ILE A 340 0.96 -3.46 18.27
N VAL A 341 0.01 -4.38 18.11
CA VAL A 341 -0.08 -5.27 16.94
C VAL A 341 -1.49 -5.16 16.35
N ILE A 342 -1.59 -4.81 15.08
CA ILE A 342 -2.85 -4.82 14.34
C ILE A 342 -2.98 -6.15 13.60
N ILE A 343 -4.14 -6.76 13.69
CA ILE A 343 -4.45 -8.04 13.07
C ILE A 343 -5.69 -7.84 12.21
N VAL A 344 -5.52 -7.88 10.90
CA VAL A 344 -6.63 -7.65 9.95
C VAL A 344 -7.07 -8.98 9.36
N ALA A 345 -8.37 -9.19 9.28
CA ALA A 345 -9.02 -10.24 8.50
C ALA A 345 -9.69 -9.65 7.24
N PRO A 346 -9.81 -10.41 6.15
CA PRO A 346 -10.56 -9.98 4.98
C PRO A 346 -12.06 -9.91 5.33
N ALA A 347 -12.84 -9.24 4.48
CA ALA A 347 -14.29 -9.25 4.59
C ALA A 347 -14.83 -10.68 4.44
N ASP A 348 -15.96 -10.99 5.05
CA ASP A 348 -16.57 -12.31 4.98
C ASP A 348 -16.84 -12.71 3.53
N GLY A 349 -16.37 -13.90 3.15
CA GLY A 349 -16.52 -14.43 1.79
C GLY A 349 -15.63 -13.78 0.73
N ALA A 350 -14.77 -12.83 1.09
CA ALA A 350 -13.83 -12.24 0.16
C ALA A 350 -12.81 -13.29 -0.34
N VAL A 351 -12.36 -13.11 -1.59
CA VAL A 351 -11.29 -13.89 -2.22
C VAL A 351 -10.06 -13.04 -2.55
N ILE A 352 -10.22 -11.71 -2.45
CA ILE A 352 -9.18 -10.71 -2.60
C ILE A 352 -9.19 -9.79 -1.38
N TRP A 353 -8.02 -9.27 -1.02
CA TRP A 353 -7.91 -8.15 -0.12
C TRP A 353 -8.22 -6.87 -0.89
N ASP A 354 -9.35 -6.22 -0.56
CA ASP A 354 -9.65 -4.91 -1.15
C ASP A 354 -8.71 -3.84 -0.58
N ARG A 355 -8.35 -2.84 -1.39
CA ARG A 355 -7.41 -1.75 -1.01
C ARG A 355 -6.07 -2.17 -0.38
N VAL A 356 -5.64 -3.43 -0.56
CA VAL A 356 -4.32 -3.94 -0.14
C VAL A 356 -3.52 -4.42 -1.34
N THR A 357 -2.25 -4.04 -1.36
CA THR A 357 -1.32 -4.44 -2.41
C THR A 357 -0.14 -5.19 -1.81
N TYR A 358 0.18 -6.36 -2.34
CA TYR A 358 1.44 -7.04 -2.09
C TYR A 358 2.56 -6.31 -2.84
N ILE A 359 3.45 -5.64 -2.10
CA ILE A 359 4.50 -4.78 -2.65
C ILE A 359 5.91 -5.35 -2.49
N THR A 360 6.08 -6.52 -1.85
CA THR A 360 7.38 -7.20 -1.71
C THR A 360 8.25 -7.25 -2.96
N PRO A 361 7.73 -7.48 -4.19
CA PRO A 361 8.59 -7.47 -5.38
C PRO A 361 9.34 -6.15 -5.59
N LEU A 362 8.81 -5.04 -5.05
CA LEU A 362 9.38 -3.71 -5.07
C LEU A 362 10.06 -3.33 -3.74
N SER A 363 10.12 -4.21 -2.73
CA SER A 363 10.76 -3.92 -1.45
C SER A 363 12.28 -3.77 -1.57
N ASP A 364 12.91 -3.04 -0.66
CA ASP A 364 14.37 -2.88 -0.56
C ASP A 364 15.09 -4.17 -0.13
N GLY A 365 14.44 -4.98 0.70
CA GLY A 365 14.97 -6.26 1.19
C GLY A 365 14.39 -7.47 0.47
N PRO A 366 15.20 -8.50 0.13
CA PRO A 366 14.72 -9.69 -0.57
C PRO A 366 13.82 -10.59 0.29
N ASP A 367 13.98 -10.54 1.61
CA ASP A 367 13.26 -11.39 2.57
C ASP A 367 12.06 -10.67 3.21
N LYS A 368 11.84 -9.39 2.87
CA LYS A 368 10.77 -8.57 3.46
C LYS A 368 9.42 -8.86 2.80
N ILE A 369 8.51 -9.43 3.59
CA ILE A 369 7.12 -9.61 3.19
C ILE A 369 6.34 -8.35 3.55
N GLU A 370 5.82 -7.65 2.53
CA GLU A 370 5.17 -6.36 2.69
C GLU A 370 3.88 -6.27 1.88
N TYR A 371 2.83 -5.92 2.60
CA TYR A 371 1.52 -5.55 2.10
C TYR A 371 1.25 -4.11 2.52
N LEU A 372 0.75 -3.30 1.61
CA LEU A 372 0.42 -1.91 1.89
C LEU A 372 -1.08 -1.68 1.78
N PHE A 373 -1.69 -1.27 2.88
CA PHE A 373 -3.05 -0.75 2.90
C PHE A 373 -3.07 0.69 2.42
N GLN A 374 -4.02 1.00 1.54
CA GLN A 374 -4.22 2.36 1.04
C GLN A 374 -4.81 3.28 2.12
N ILE A 375 -4.55 4.58 1.99
CA ILE A 375 -5.31 5.63 2.67
C ILE A 375 -6.81 5.41 2.46
N ASP A 376 -7.63 5.88 3.38
CA ASP A 376 -9.09 5.76 3.42
C ASP A 376 -9.63 4.32 3.49
N THR A 377 -8.76 3.32 3.72
CA THR A 377 -9.26 1.96 3.97
C THR A 377 -10.02 1.92 5.29
N GLN A 378 -11.23 1.37 5.24
CA GLN A 378 -12.12 1.27 6.39
C GLN A 378 -12.05 -0.12 7.02
N PHE A 379 -12.04 -0.13 8.35
CA PHE A 379 -12.05 -1.34 9.15
C PHE A 379 -13.17 -1.31 10.17
N LYS A 380 -13.85 -2.44 10.33
CA LYS A 380 -14.61 -2.72 11.53
C LYS A 380 -13.66 -3.22 12.62
N VAL A 381 -13.71 -2.62 13.79
CA VAL A 381 -13.02 -3.14 14.98
C VAL A 381 -13.79 -4.35 15.49
N LEU A 382 -13.16 -5.51 15.49
CA LEU A 382 -13.75 -6.76 15.95
C LEU A 382 -13.58 -6.96 17.46
N LYS A 383 -12.41 -6.56 18.01
CA LYS A 383 -12.10 -6.60 19.44
C LYS A 383 -10.70 -6.05 19.68
N THR A 384 -10.41 -5.76 20.94
CA THR A 384 -9.08 -5.42 21.44
C THR A 384 -8.67 -6.41 22.53
N LYS A 385 -7.38 -6.72 22.65
CA LYS A 385 -6.88 -7.68 23.64
C LYS A 385 -5.50 -7.28 24.15
N THR A 386 -5.32 -7.30 25.46
CA THR A 386 -3.99 -7.19 26.06
C THR A 386 -3.38 -8.58 26.24
N VAL A 387 -2.16 -8.78 25.75
CA VAL A 387 -1.41 -10.04 25.83
C VAL A 387 -0.09 -9.80 26.56
N LEU A 388 0.16 -10.59 27.61
CA LEU A 388 1.47 -10.64 28.26
C LEU A 388 2.40 -11.50 27.41
N ASN A 389 3.34 -10.87 26.70
CA ASN A 389 4.48 -11.56 26.12
C ASN A 389 5.65 -11.47 27.12
N LYS A 390 6.50 -12.51 27.17
CA LYS A 390 7.52 -12.73 28.24
C LYS A 390 8.45 -11.54 28.51
N GLU A 391 8.51 -10.58 27.60
CA GLU A 391 9.37 -9.37 27.66
C GLU A 391 8.60 -8.05 27.54
N LYS A 392 7.32 -8.04 27.09
CA LYS A 392 6.51 -6.82 26.89
C LYS A 392 5.01 -7.10 26.90
N THR A 393 4.22 -6.16 27.42
CA THR A 393 2.77 -6.15 27.25
C THR A 393 2.44 -5.72 25.82
N LEU A 394 1.63 -6.50 25.11
CA LEU A 394 1.11 -6.20 23.78
C LEU A 394 -0.36 -5.84 23.85
N VAL A 395 -0.79 -4.86 23.08
CA VAL A 395 -2.17 -4.57 22.74
C VAL A 395 -2.40 -5.05 21.31
N GLU A 396 -3.26 -6.05 21.17
CA GLU A 396 -3.71 -6.56 19.88
C GLU A 396 -5.04 -5.91 19.51
N ILE A 397 -5.13 -5.37 18.29
CA ILE A 397 -6.34 -4.77 17.74
C ILE A 397 -6.76 -5.63 16.54
N TYR A 398 -7.91 -6.28 16.67
CA TYR A 398 -8.46 -7.16 15.64
C TYR A 398 -9.41 -6.36 14.77
N LEU A 399 -9.13 -6.33 13.48
CA LEU A 399 -9.86 -5.56 12.48
C LEU A 399 -10.39 -6.48 11.39
N GLN A 400 -11.50 -6.09 10.77
CA GLN A 400 -11.99 -6.66 9.52
C GLN A 400 -12.12 -5.54 8.50
N ILE A 401 -11.58 -5.74 7.30
CA ILE A 401 -11.79 -4.78 6.22
C ILE A 401 -13.27 -4.71 5.85
N ILE A 402 -13.77 -3.48 5.68
CA ILE A 402 -15.09 -3.23 5.11
C ILE A 402 -14.88 -3.04 3.61
N ASN A 403 -15.43 -3.93 2.80
CA ASN A 403 -15.42 -3.73 1.36
C ASN A 403 -16.22 -2.46 1.06
N GLU A 404 -15.67 -1.55 0.27
CA GLU A 404 -16.52 -0.59 -0.43
C GLU A 404 -17.49 -1.42 -1.26
N SER A 405 -18.78 -1.23 -1.01
CA SER A 405 -19.88 -2.03 -1.56
C SER A 405 -19.63 -2.43 -3.03
N ALA A 406 -19.79 -3.74 -3.26
CA ALA A 406 -19.61 -4.47 -4.51
C ALA A 406 -20.36 -3.91 -5.72
#